data_AF-A0A660T800-F1
#
_entry.id   AF-A0A660T800-F1
#
_cell.length_a   1.000
_cell.length_b   1.000
_cell.length_c   1.000
_cell.angle_alpha   90.00
_cell.angle_beta   90.00
_cell.angle_gamma   90.00
#
_symmetry.space_group_name_H-M   'P 1'
#
loop_
_entity.id
_entity.type
_entity.pdbx_description
1 polymer ?
#
loop_
_entity_poly.entity_id
_entity_poly.type
_entity_poly.pdbx_seq_one_letter_code
_entity_poly.pdbx_strand_id
1 'polypeptide(L)'
;MKRYTVILFILGLVFFPFYLFPEGGSLSVTNGESDPFYFVLDPEGFDELAIGNPAPVYEWVSEFFKSKEKSVPFSRIDSGETQFLNNLYPGTHLLVGFFKSKNSLRYPVKVLGLTVKKEINYRTSYTLYREPVLLTVPGNKGILKDYFIDKTNEIPVVTVPGNTETDTLASASFSDSFRPATFTRKRGTESGVYPISDSRFWGMGGTRVTYFKILDKKNNKIGIQAYSEKGFSKSLSYFLYLYFSRNKKAENTYTVEVKPVFKGSKNGFIVLWEKGKKKPLVIGFVSTEGSFMNGEIDLMKIPFNVTYSDIKKADITIDLTSCWFNLTKNSYEEFFLSTLDTIRR
;
A
#
# COMPACT_ATOMS: atom_id res chain seq x y z
N MET A 1 75.69 0.77 18.91
CA MET A 1 75.94 -0.66 18.63
C MET A 1 74.89 -1.50 19.36
N LYS A 2 74.14 -2.34 18.61
CA LYS A 2 73.48 -3.62 19.00
C LYS A 2 72.43 -3.58 20.15
N ARG A 3 71.29 -4.29 20.17
CA ARG A 3 70.40 -5.04 19.25
C ARG A 3 69.33 -5.74 20.15
N TYR A 4 68.06 -5.80 19.71
CA TYR A 4 67.01 -6.82 20.00
C TYR A 4 66.39 -6.99 21.43
N THR A 5 65.07 -6.75 21.58
CA THR A 5 63.93 -7.73 21.68
C THR A 5 63.64 -8.12 23.15
N VAL A 6 62.43 -7.99 23.71
CA VAL A 6 61.39 -9.04 23.76
C VAL A 6 60.02 -8.45 24.20
N ILE A 7 59.00 -8.89 23.48
CA ILE A 7 57.56 -8.75 23.72
C ILE A 7 57.15 -9.51 24.99
N LEU A 8 56.38 -8.90 25.89
CA LEU A 8 55.54 -9.64 26.84
C LEU A 8 54.19 -8.91 27.05
N PHE A 9 53.33 -9.06 26.04
CA PHE A 9 51.88 -8.96 26.16
C PHE A 9 51.38 -10.40 26.36
N ILE A 10 50.31 -10.62 27.13
CA ILE A 10 49.67 -11.91 27.52
C ILE A 10 49.89 -12.25 29.01
N LEU A 11 48.95 -11.86 29.87
CA LEU A 11 48.18 -12.76 30.75
C LEU A 11 47.29 -11.92 31.67
N GLY A 12 46.20 -11.40 31.09
CA GLY A 12 45.05 -10.88 31.82
C GLY A 12 43.81 -11.64 31.39
N LEU A 13 43.82 -12.98 31.53
CA LEU A 13 42.61 -13.82 31.54
C LEU A 13 41.72 -13.29 32.68
N VAL A 14 40.70 -12.49 32.39
CA VAL A 14 39.36 -12.92 31.98
C VAL A 14 38.88 -14.12 32.82
N PHE A 15 38.91 -13.96 34.15
CA PHE A 15 37.96 -14.63 35.03
C PHE A 15 36.63 -13.87 34.95
N PHE A 16 35.95 -13.97 33.81
CA PHE A 16 34.50 -13.77 33.84
C PHE A 16 33.92 -15.08 34.37
N PRO A 17 33.14 -15.07 35.46
CA PRO A 17 32.38 -16.25 35.84
C PRO A 17 31.51 -16.61 34.64
N PHE A 18 31.71 -17.81 34.09
CA PHE A 18 30.72 -18.46 33.26
C PHE A 18 29.47 -18.59 34.14
N TYR A 19 28.59 -17.59 34.08
CA TYR A 19 27.21 -17.75 34.48
C TYR A 19 26.70 -18.91 33.65
N LEU A 20 26.62 -20.09 34.28
CA LEU A 20 25.81 -21.21 33.80
C LEU A 20 24.38 -20.67 33.72
N PHE A 21 24.03 -20.12 32.56
CA PHE A 21 22.67 -19.70 32.28
C PHE A 21 21.81 -20.95 32.48
N PRO A 22 20.80 -20.92 33.37
CA PRO A 22 19.90 -22.05 33.52
C PRO A 22 19.35 -22.39 32.13
N GLU A 23 19.41 -23.67 31.74
CA GLU A 23 18.86 -24.14 30.47
C GLU A 23 17.41 -23.66 30.36
N GLY A 24 17.19 -22.65 29.53
CA GLY A 24 15.86 -22.05 29.40
C GLY A 24 14.92 -23.04 28.70
N GLY A 25 13.67 -23.06 29.14
CA GLY A 25 12.64 -23.87 28.50
C GLY A 25 12.42 -23.47 27.04
N SER A 26 11.87 -24.40 26.26
CA SER A 26 11.46 -24.15 24.88
C SER A 26 9.98 -24.47 24.68
N LEU A 27 9.32 -23.69 23.84
CA LEU A 27 7.95 -23.95 23.40
C LEU A 27 7.83 -23.76 21.90
N SER A 28 6.76 -24.30 21.34
CA SER A 28 6.43 -24.12 19.92
C SER A 28 5.11 -23.40 19.75
N VAL A 29 5.06 -22.47 18.80
CA VAL A 29 3.86 -21.74 18.42
C VAL A 29 3.63 -21.96 16.92
N THR A 30 2.48 -22.55 16.58
CA THR A 30 2.10 -22.82 15.19
C THR A 30 1.00 -21.86 14.75
N ASN A 31 1.17 -21.26 13.58
CA ASN A 31 0.13 -20.42 12.98
C ASN A 31 -0.87 -21.30 12.20
N GLY A 32 -2.08 -21.48 12.73
CA GLY A 32 -3.15 -22.24 12.09
C GLY A 32 -3.93 -21.45 11.04
N GLU A 33 -3.59 -20.19 10.80
CA GLU A 33 -4.32 -19.28 9.89
C GLU A 33 -3.64 -19.16 8.52
N SER A 34 -4.40 -18.69 7.53
CA SER A 34 -3.88 -18.37 6.19
C SER A 34 -3.06 -17.08 6.14
N ASP A 35 -3.21 -16.21 7.14
CA ASP A 35 -2.55 -14.91 7.21
C ASP A 35 -1.33 -14.98 8.15
N PRO A 36 -0.24 -14.24 7.85
CA PRO A 36 0.91 -14.19 8.72
C PRO A 36 0.58 -13.51 10.05
N PHE A 37 1.16 -14.02 11.13
CA PHE A 37 1.01 -13.49 12.47
C PHE A 37 2.28 -12.77 12.92
N TYR A 38 2.14 -11.52 13.37
CA TYR A 38 3.24 -10.69 13.86
C TYR A 38 3.12 -10.52 15.37
N PHE A 39 4.19 -10.76 16.14
CA PHE A 39 4.11 -10.77 17.60
C PHE A 39 5.36 -10.29 18.32
N VAL A 40 5.16 -9.95 19.59
CA VAL A 40 6.19 -9.66 20.57
C VAL A 40 5.95 -10.58 21.77
N LEU A 41 7.04 -11.10 22.32
CA LEU A 41 7.00 -11.85 23.57
C LEU A 41 7.36 -10.89 24.70
N ASP A 42 6.55 -10.88 25.75
CA ASP A 42 6.71 -10.07 26.96
C ASP A 42 6.99 -8.58 26.65
N PRO A 43 6.03 -7.87 26.00
CA PRO A 43 6.19 -6.45 25.74
C PRO A 43 6.37 -5.65 27.05
N GLU A 44 7.24 -4.64 27.01
CA GLU A 44 7.54 -3.78 28.17
C GLU A 44 6.25 -3.16 28.75
N GLY A 45 6.10 -3.21 30.08
CA GLY A 45 4.91 -2.71 30.79
C GLY A 45 3.80 -3.75 30.98
N PHE A 46 4.03 -5.01 30.62
CA PHE A 46 3.06 -6.11 30.82
C PHE A 46 3.42 -7.05 31.98
N ASP A 47 4.51 -6.77 32.71
CA ASP A 47 5.07 -7.64 33.76
C ASP A 47 4.09 -7.88 34.94
N GLU A 48 3.18 -6.94 35.18
CA GLU A 48 2.22 -6.99 36.29
C GLU A 48 0.86 -7.63 35.91
N LEU A 49 0.67 -8.03 34.65
CA LEU A 49 -0.60 -8.61 34.22
C LEU A 49 -0.78 -10.04 34.72
N ALA A 50 -1.66 -10.20 35.70
CA ALA A 50 -2.19 -11.51 36.05
C ALA A 50 -3.05 -12.05 34.87
N ILE A 51 -2.55 -13.08 34.18
CA ILE A 51 -3.13 -13.69 32.97
C ILE A 51 -4.53 -14.34 33.20
N GLY A 52 -5.15 -14.16 34.37
CA GLY A 52 -6.50 -14.64 34.71
C GLY A 52 -7.63 -13.61 34.58
N ASN A 53 -7.35 -12.31 34.39
CA ASN A 53 -8.38 -11.27 34.23
C ASN A 53 -8.33 -10.65 32.82
N PRO A 54 -9.31 -10.91 31.95
CA PRO A 54 -9.25 -10.49 30.55
C PRO A 54 -9.49 -8.98 30.35
N ALA A 55 -10.20 -8.29 31.25
CA ALA A 55 -10.57 -6.89 31.02
C ALA A 55 -9.38 -5.91 31.04
N PRO A 56 -8.44 -5.98 32.01
CA PRO A 56 -7.25 -5.12 32.01
C PRO A 56 -6.33 -5.39 30.82
N VAL A 57 -6.25 -6.66 30.38
CA VAL A 57 -5.36 -7.09 29.30
C VAL A 57 -5.71 -6.37 27.99
N TYR A 58 -6.98 -6.30 27.59
CA TYR A 58 -7.34 -5.67 26.32
C TYR A 58 -7.16 -4.15 26.32
N GLU A 59 -7.38 -3.48 27.46
CA GLU A 59 -7.13 -2.06 27.60
C GLU A 59 -5.63 -1.75 27.44
N TRP A 60 -4.78 -2.51 28.12
CA TRP A 60 -3.33 -2.34 28.05
C TRP A 60 -2.78 -2.65 26.68
N VAL A 61 -3.29 -3.72 26.04
CA VAL A 61 -2.92 -4.05 24.65
C VAL A 61 -3.38 -2.97 23.68
N SER A 62 -4.57 -2.39 23.88
CA SER A 62 -5.04 -1.25 23.09
C SER A 62 -4.10 -0.05 23.23
N GLU A 63 -3.69 0.31 24.45
CA GLU A 63 -2.75 1.41 24.69
C GLU A 63 -1.36 1.12 24.12
N PHE A 64 -0.86 -0.10 24.27
CA PHE A 64 0.38 -0.56 23.65
C PHE A 64 0.37 -0.30 22.14
N PHE A 65 -0.69 -0.69 21.42
CA PHE A 65 -0.78 -0.45 19.98
C PHE A 65 -1.02 1.01 19.59
N LYS A 66 -1.54 1.86 20.49
CA LYS A 66 -1.72 3.31 20.25
C LYS A 66 -0.45 4.13 20.45
N SER A 67 0.51 3.62 21.22
CA SER A 67 1.77 4.31 21.51
C SER A 67 2.48 4.76 20.22
N LYS A 68 3.10 5.93 20.24
CA LYS A 68 3.87 6.50 19.10
C LYS A 68 5.37 6.56 19.35
N GLU A 69 5.80 6.24 20.57
CA GLU A 69 7.13 6.62 21.06
C GLU A 69 8.19 5.53 20.86
N LYS A 70 7.79 4.30 20.50
CA LYS A 70 8.72 3.17 20.37
C LYS A 70 8.51 2.39 19.07
N SER A 71 9.60 2.16 18.34
CA SER A 71 9.65 1.14 17.28
C SER A 71 9.76 -0.22 17.96
N VAL A 72 8.75 -1.05 17.80
CA VAL A 72 8.71 -2.38 18.41
C VAL A 72 9.05 -3.43 17.35
N PRO A 73 10.08 -4.27 17.54
CA PRO A 73 10.42 -5.33 16.59
C PRO A 73 9.48 -6.53 16.76
N PHE A 74 8.51 -6.70 15.87
CA PHE A 74 7.66 -7.90 15.86
C PHE A 74 8.34 -9.06 15.13
N SER A 75 8.36 -10.22 15.77
CA SER A 75 8.62 -11.51 15.11
C SER A 75 7.45 -11.89 14.20
N ARG A 76 7.67 -12.78 13.23
CA ARG A 76 6.67 -13.22 12.24
C ARG A 76 6.59 -14.74 12.19
N ILE A 77 5.37 -15.27 12.13
CA ILE A 77 5.08 -16.69 11.84
C ILE A 77 4.19 -16.73 10.59
N ASP A 78 4.69 -17.34 9.51
CA ASP A 78 3.92 -17.49 8.28
C ASP A 78 2.81 -18.54 8.41
N SER A 79 1.91 -18.58 7.42
CA SER A 79 0.78 -19.52 7.40
C SER A 79 1.28 -20.96 7.47
N GLY A 80 0.77 -21.73 8.44
CA GLY A 80 1.16 -23.12 8.68
C GLY A 80 2.56 -23.31 9.27
N GLU A 81 3.30 -22.22 9.53
CA GLU A 81 4.64 -22.29 10.10
C GLU A 81 4.60 -22.50 11.62
N THR A 82 5.59 -23.22 12.14
CA THR A 82 5.85 -23.39 13.58
C THR A 82 7.12 -22.66 13.96
N GLN A 83 7.02 -21.69 14.87
CA GLN A 83 8.19 -21.03 15.46
C GLN A 83 8.51 -21.61 16.84
N PHE A 84 9.79 -21.88 17.09
CA PHE A 84 10.30 -22.31 18.39
C PHE A 84 10.80 -21.10 19.18
N LEU A 85 10.22 -20.87 20.36
CA LEU A 85 10.69 -19.87 21.31
C LEU A 85 11.58 -20.59 22.33
N ASN A 86 12.87 -20.27 22.32
CA ASN A 86 13.90 -20.91 23.14
C ASN A 86 14.37 -19.96 24.24
N ASN A 87 15.09 -20.52 25.22
CA ASN A 87 15.72 -19.77 26.31
C ASN A 87 14.71 -19.00 27.18
N LEU A 88 13.50 -19.53 27.34
CA LEU A 88 12.48 -18.92 28.19
C LEU A 88 12.67 -19.34 29.65
N TYR A 89 12.52 -18.40 30.58
CA TYR A 89 12.55 -18.74 32.00
C TYR A 89 11.28 -19.53 32.39
N PRO A 90 11.32 -20.42 33.40
CA PRO A 90 10.10 -21.07 33.87
C PRO A 90 9.09 -20.04 34.40
N GLY A 91 7.85 -20.08 33.92
CA GLY A 91 6.84 -19.08 34.26
C GLY A 91 5.77 -18.92 33.19
N THR A 92 4.98 -17.86 33.30
CA THR A 92 4.03 -17.49 32.25
C THR A 92 4.57 -16.28 31.50
N HIS A 93 4.60 -16.39 30.18
CA HIS A 93 4.96 -15.34 29.24
C HIS A 93 3.71 -14.86 28.50
N LEU A 94 3.74 -13.63 28.03
CA LEU A 94 2.66 -13.04 27.26
C LEU A 94 3.10 -12.85 25.81
N LEU A 95 2.41 -13.54 24.90
CA LEU A 95 2.57 -13.32 23.47
C LEU A 95 1.46 -12.37 23.01
N VAL A 96 1.86 -11.19 22.56
CA VAL A 96 0.96 -10.14 22.05
C VAL A 96 1.27 -9.93 20.57
N GLY A 97 0.26 -10.09 19.72
CA GLY A 97 0.46 -9.97 18.28
C GLY A 97 -0.83 -9.73 17.51
N PHE A 98 -0.74 -9.78 16.20
CA PHE A 98 -1.88 -9.57 15.32
C PHE A 98 -1.72 -10.32 13.99
N PHE A 99 -2.85 -10.68 13.39
CA PHE A 99 -2.90 -11.29 12.06
C PHE A 99 -2.94 -10.22 10.98
N LYS A 100 -1.94 -10.19 10.10
CA LYS A 100 -1.92 -9.28 8.96
C LYS A 100 -2.63 -9.90 7.78
N SER A 101 -3.94 -9.71 7.73
CA SER A 101 -4.72 -10.04 6.54
C SER A 101 -4.36 -9.14 5.37
N LYS A 102 -4.21 -9.75 4.19
CA LYS A 102 -3.99 -9.01 2.95
C LYS A 102 -5.11 -7.97 2.75
N ASN A 103 -4.72 -6.73 2.44
CA ASN A 103 -5.63 -5.60 2.17
C ASN A 103 -6.54 -5.17 3.33
N SER A 104 -6.30 -5.64 4.56
CA SER A 104 -7.07 -5.17 5.72
C SER A 104 -6.48 -3.88 6.31
N LEU A 105 -7.36 -2.93 6.64
CA LEU A 105 -6.97 -1.73 7.39
C LEU A 105 -6.90 -1.97 8.90
N ARG A 106 -7.52 -3.07 9.38
CA ARG A 106 -7.57 -3.43 10.79
C ARG A 106 -7.14 -4.88 10.97
N TYR A 107 -6.21 -5.10 11.88
CA TYR A 107 -5.66 -6.41 12.14
C TYR A 107 -6.26 -6.98 13.43
N PRO A 108 -6.81 -8.20 13.38
CA PRO A 108 -7.22 -8.93 14.58
C PRO A 108 -6.03 -9.10 15.51
N VAL A 109 -6.16 -8.63 16.75
CA VAL A 109 -5.14 -8.79 17.79
C VAL A 109 -5.37 -10.09 18.53
N LYS A 110 -4.28 -10.81 18.82
CA LYS A 110 -4.29 -11.98 19.68
C LYS A 110 -3.34 -11.77 20.85
N VAL A 111 -3.80 -12.20 22.01
CA VAL A 111 -3.04 -12.22 23.25
C VAL A 111 -3.10 -13.64 23.78
N LEU A 112 -1.94 -14.24 24.06
CA LEU A 112 -1.85 -15.61 24.51
C LEU A 112 -0.87 -15.71 25.69
N GLY A 113 -1.33 -16.29 26.79
CA GLY A 113 -0.48 -16.71 27.90
C GLY A 113 0.22 -18.02 27.57
N LEU A 114 1.55 -18.02 27.60
CA LEU A 114 2.40 -19.17 27.32
C LEU A 114 3.06 -19.63 28.63
N THR A 115 2.81 -20.86 29.06
CA THR A 115 3.35 -21.39 30.31
C THR A 115 4.54 -22.32 30.03
N VAL A 116 5.71 -21.91 30.52
CA VAL A 116 6.96 -22.65 30.45
C VAL A 116 7.18 -23.37 31.77
N LYS A 117 7.20 -24.70 31.73
CA LYS A 117 7.51 -25.53 32.90
C LYS A 117 9.01 -25.76 33.00
N LYS A 118 9.51 -25.96 34.22
CA LYS A 118 10.94 -26.16 34.54
C LYS A 118 11.50 -27.51 34.03
N GLU A 119 10.65 -28.41 33.53
CA GLU A 119 11.07 -29.75 33.09
C GLU A 119 11.62 -29.75 31.66
N ILE A 120 12.86 -30.23 31.51
CA ILE A 120 13.74 -30.09 30.33
C ILE A 120 13.17 -30.75 29.04
N ASN A 121 12.16 -31.62 29.16
CA ASN A 121 11.69 -32.44 28.03
C ASN A 121 10.25 -32.20 27.58
N TYR A 122 9.52 -31.26 28.20
CA TYR A 122 8.16 -30.93 27.75
C TYR A 122 8.15 -29.75 26.81
N ARG A 123 8.02 -30.03 25.50
CA ARG A 123 7.70 -29.00 24.50
C ARG A 123 6.20 -28.72 24.55
N THR A 124 5.81 -27.68 25.28
CA THR A 124 4.45 -27.16 25.18
C THR A 124 4.24 -26.61 23.78
N SER A 125 3.15 -26.99 23.13
CA SER A 125 2.79 -26.51 21.80
C SER A 125 1.49 -25.73 21.85
N TYR A 126 1.50 -24.58 21.19
CA TYR A 126 0.35 -23.69 21.06
C TYR A 126 0.00 -23.53 19.58
N THR A 127 -1.29 -23.50 19.27
CA THR A 127 -1.76 -23.15 17.92
C THR A 127 -2.53 -21.84 17.98
N LEU A 128 -2.15 -20.92 17.09
CA LEU A 128 -2.78 -19.62 16.97
C LEU A 128 -3.94 -19.70 15.99
N TYR A 129 -5.08 -19.18 16.43
CA TYR A 129 -6.26 -18.95 15.61
C TYR A 129 -6.74 -17.52 15.80
N ARG A 130 -7.25 -16.94 14.72
CA ARG A 130 -7.76 -15.56 14.67
C ARG A 130 -8.98 -15.39 15.55
N GLU A 131 -9.88 -16.36 15.53
CA GLU A 131 -11.14 -16.29 16.27
C GLU A 131 -10.97 -16.80 17.72
N PRO A 132 -11.76 -16.26 18.68
CA PRO A 132 -12.59 -15.07 18.56
C PRO A 132 -11.76 -13.78 18.48
N VAL A 133 -12.24 -12.79 17.74
CA VAL A 133 -11.60 -11.47 17.62
C VAL A 133 -12.15 -10.55 18.69
N LEU A 134 -11.37 -10.31 19.74
CA LEU A 134 -11.76 -9.46 20.87
C LEU A 134 -11.25 -8.02 20.74
N LEU A 135 -10.20 -7.81 19.95
CA LEU A 135 -9.62 -6.50 19.68
C LEU A 135 -9.12 -6.43 18.23
N THR A 136 -9.25 -5.26 17.61
CA THR A 136 -8.63 -4.98 16.31
C THR A 136 -7.87 -3.67 16.35
N VAL A 137 -6.68 -3.66 15.72
CA VAL A 137 -5.81 -2.47 15.68
C VAL A 137 -5.66 -1.96 14.26
N PRO A 138 -5.69 -0.63 14.04
CA PRO A 138 -5.44 -0.05 12.73
C PRO A 138 -3.99 -0.26 12.30
N GLY A 139 -3.78 -0.81 11.11
CA GLY A 139 -2.43 -1.07 10.56
C GLY A 139 -1.62 0.17 10.20
N ASN A 140 -2.20 1.36 10.31
CA ASN A 140 -1.62 2.65 9.93
C ASN A 140 -1.62 3.70 11.06
N LYS A 141 -1.76 3.28 12.32
CA LYS A 141 -1.66 4.17 13.50
C LYS A 141 -0.79 3.55 14.59
N GLY A 142 -0.43 4.38 15.56
CA GLY A 142 0.37 4.00 16.72
C GLY A 142 1.66 3.29 16.32
N ILE A 143 2.01 2.20 17.01
CA ILE A 143 3.27 1.48 16.79
C ILE A 143 3.34 0.81 15.42
N LEU A 144 2.19 0.59 14.76
CA LEU A 144 2.12 -0.06 13.45
C LEU A 144 2.21 0.92 12.29
N LYS A 145 2.12 2.23 12.55
CA LYS A 145 2.08 3.27 11.51
C LYS A 145 3.18 3.09 10.48
N ASP A 146 4.39 2.76 10.94
CA ASP A 146 5.57 2.61 10.10
C ASP A 146 6.09 1.16 10.03
N TYR A 147 5.39 0.20 10.65
CA TYR A 147 5.89 -1.17 10.82
C TYR A 147 5.85 -2.01 9.54
N PHE A 148 4.81 -1.83 8.73
CA PHE A 148 4.67 -2.48 7.41
C PHE A 148 5.10 -1.59 6.26
N ILE A 149 5.77 -0.48 6.57
CA ILE A 149 6.45 0.34 5.59
C ILE A 149 7.73 -0.40 5.20
N ASP A 150 7.55 -1.40 4.33
CA ASP A 150 8.65 -2.09 3.70
C ASP A 150 9.39 -1.08 2.80
N LYS A 151 10.54 -0.57 3.25
CA LYS A 151 11.40 0.36 2.49
C LYS A 151 11.89 -0.23 1.15
N THR A 152 11.53 -1.47 0.83
CA THR A 152 11.72 -2.10 -0.48
C THR A 152 10.42 -2.52 -1.19
N ASN A 153 9.26 -2.51 -0.52
CA ASN A 153 7.94 -2.78 -1.09
C ASN A 153 6.80 -1.90 -0.52
N GLU A 154 7.02 -0.59 -0.39
CA GLU A 154 5.94 0.37 -0.12
C GLU A 154 4.95 0.41 -1.30
N ILE A 155 3.96 -0.47 -1.20
CA ILE A 155 2.60 -0.29 -1.68
C ILE A 155 1.96 0.77 -0.76
N PRO A 156 1.58 1.94 -1.26
CA PRO A 156 0.60 2.76 -0.58
C PRO A 156 -0.73 2.00 -0.64
N VAL A 157 -1.14 1.38 0.46
CA VAL A 157 -2.58 1.16 0.68
C VAL A 157 -3.18 2.55 0.78
N VAL A 158 -3.76 3.01 -0.32
CA VAL A 158 -4.70 4.11 -0.25
C VAL A 158 -5.85 3.62 0.61
N THR A 159 -5.85 4.08 1.85
CA THR A 159 -7.08 4.30 2.60
C THR A 159 -8.10 4.92 1.66
N VAL A 160 -9.16 4.18 1.34
CA VAL A 160 -10.48 4.80 1.23
C VAL A 160 -10.73 5.41 2.61
N PRO A 161 -10.71 6.74 2.76
CA PRO A 161 -10.93 7.36 4.05
C PRO A 161 -12.43 7.35 4.36
N GLY A 162 -12.88 6.54 5.31
CA GLY A 162 -14.23 6.63 5.92
C GLY A 162 -15.39 6.33 4.94
N ASN A 163 -16.66 6.18 5.34
CA ASN A 163 -17.52 7.00 6.20
C ASN A 163 -16.96 8.32 6.77
N THR A 164 -16.25 9.04 5.92
CA THR A 164 -16.14 10.49 5.94
C THR A 164 -16.36 10.87 4.50
N GLU A 165 -17.57 11.33 4.17
CA GLU A 165 -18.02 11.87 2.87
C GLU A 165 -16.85 12.17 1.92
N THR A 166 -16.41 11.17 1.16
CA THR A 166 -15.49 11.40 0.03
C THR A 166 -16.39 11.41 -1.18
N ASP A 167 -16.78 12.61 -1.56
CA ASP A 167 -17.78 12.77 -2.59
C ASP A 167 -17.17 12.43 -3.94
N THR A 168 -17.82 11.54 -4.67
CA THR A 168 -17.41 11.26 -6.04
C THR A 168 -17.68 12.51 -6.86
N LEU A 169 -16.62 13.11 -7.44
CA LEU A 169 -16.75 14.25 -8.33
C LEU A 169 -17.22 13.81 -9.70
N ALA A 170 -16.67 12.70 -10.21
CA ALA A 170 -17.07 12.11 -11.46
C ALA A 170 -16.72 10.62 -11.48
N SER A 171 -17.46 9.81 -12.22
CA SER A 171 -17.14 8.39 -12.38
C SER A 171 -17.69 7.82 -13.68
N ALA A 172 -17.03 6.79 -14.18
CA ALA A 172 -17.56 5.89 -15.19
C ALA A 172 -17.33 4.44 -14.76
N SER A 173 -18.30 3.58 -15.07
CA SER A 173 -18.21 2.13 -14.91
C SER A 173 -18.57 1.46 -16.22
N PHE A 174 -17.89 0.38 -16.56
CA PHE A 174 -17.95 -0.28 -17.85
C PHE A 174 -18.27 -1.76 -17.64
N SER A 175 -19.23 -2.28 -18.40
CA SER A 175 -19.57 -3.70 -18.39
C SER A 175 -18.42 -4.53 -18.96
N ASP A 176 -18.45 -5.84 -18.70
CA ASP A 176 -17.44 -6.74 -19.27
C ASP A 176 -17.53 -6.90 -20.79
N SER A 177 -18.67 -6.56 -21.36
CA SER A 177 -18.89 -6.51 -22.80
C SER A 177 -18.48 -5.18 -23.44
N PHE A 178 -18.16 -4.14 -22.65
CA PHE A 178 -17.82 -2.82 -23.19
C PHE A 178 -16.59 -2.90 -24.09
N ARG A 179 -16.73 -2.32 -25.29
CA ARG A 179 -15.66 -2.09 -26.26
C ARG A 179 -15.95 -0.78 -26.98
N PRO A 180 -14.98 0.13 -27.12
CA PRO A 180 -15.16 1.31 -27.96
C PRO A 180 -15.34 0.88 -29.42
N ALA A 181 -16.06 1.66 -30.22
CA ALA A 181 -16.26 1.34 -31.64
C ALA A 181 -14.95 1.47 -32.44
N THR A 182 -14.13 2.47 -32.09
CA THR A 182 -12.90 2.83 -32.79
C THR A 182 -11.79 3.18 -31.79
N PHE A 183 -10.56 3.25 -32.29
CA PHE A 183 -9.41 3.76 -31.56
C PHE A 183 -8.52 4.59 -32.48
N THR A 184 -7.73 5.50 -31.90
CA THR A 184 -6.73 6.26 -32.63
C THR A 184 -5.41 5.53 -32.57
N ARG A 185 -4.72 5.38 -33.70
CA ARG A 185 -3.36 4.84 -33.77
C ARG A 185 -2.42 5.89 -34.33
N LYS A 186 -1.27 6.05 -33.70
CA LYS A 186 -0.14 6.81 -34.26
C LYS A 186 1.10 5.94 -34.37
N ARG A 187 1.80 6.03 -35.50
CA ARG A 187 3.08 5.35 -35.76
C ARG A 187 3.99 6.26 -36.57
N GLY A 188 5.04 6.79 -35.95
CA GLY A 188 5.86 7.82 -36.58
C GLY A 188 5.01 9.05 -36.96
N THR A 189 4.95 9.37 -38.25
CA THR A 189 4.14 10.48 -38.80
C THR A 189 2.71 10.06 -39.17
N GLU A 190 2.44 8.76 -39.30
CA GLU A 190 1.10 8.26 -39.62
C GLU A 190 0.20 8.32 -38.39
N SER A 191 -1.00 8.88 -38.56
CA SER A 191 -2.04 8.94 -37.54
C SER A 191 -3.40 8.69 -38.18
N GLY A 192 -4.25 7.89 -37.54
CA GLY A 192 -5.59 7.60 -38.06
C GLY A 192 -6.51 6.99 -37.02
N VAL A 193 -7.80 6.96 -37.35
CA VAL A 193 -8.85 6.31 -36.56
C VAL A 193 -9.21 4.99 -37.23
N TYR A 194 -9.23 3.91 -36.46
CA TYR A 194 -9.43 2.54 -36.95
C TYR A 194 -10.53 1.82 -36.17
N PRO A 195 -11.24 0.84 -36.77
CA PRO A 195 -12.20 -0.01 -36.06
C PRO A 195 -11.54 -0.77 -34.92
N ILE A 196 -12.25 -0.97 -33.79
CA ILE A 196 -11.68 -1.66 -32.61
C ILE A 196 -11.21 -3.09 -32.89
N SER A 197 -11.77 -3.76 -33.89
CA SER A 197 -11.33 -5.08 -34.36
C SER A 197 -9.86 -5.12 -34.78
N ASP A 198 -9.31 -3.97 -35.19
CA ASP A 198 -7.94 -3.86 -35.69
C ASP A 198 -6.94 -3.55 -34.58
N SER A 199 -7.43 -3.31 -33.36
CA SER A 199 -6.58 -3.05 -32.20
C SER A 199 -5.85 -4.32 -31.78
N ARG A 200 -4.58 -4.15 -31.40
CA ARG A 200 -3.78 -5.24 -30.82
C ARG A 200 -3.71 -5.16 -29.30
N PHE A 201 -4.10 -4.03 -28.72
CA PHE A 201 -3.86 -3.71 -27.32
C PHE A 201 -5.13 -3.46 -26.51
N TRP A 202 -6.31 -3.46 -27.13
CA TRP A 202 -7.57 -3.42 -26.40
C TRP A 202 -7.71 -4.64 -25.47
N GLY A 203 -8.10 -4.40 -24.21
CA GLY A 203 -8.23 -5.43 -23.18
C GLY A 203 -6.90 -5.86 -22.52
N MET A 204 -5.77 -5.31 -22.94
CA MET A 204 -4.46 -5.61 -22.34
C MET A 204 -4.12 -4.66 -21.19
N GLY A 205 -3.72 -5.24 -20.05
CA GLY A 205 -3.03 -4.55 -18.95
C GLY A 205 -3.58 -3.17 -18.63
N GLY A 206 -4.90 -3.08 -18.47
CA GLY A 206 -5.62 -1.87 -18.05
C GLY A 206 -6.14 -0.98 -19.17
N THR A 207 -5.97 -1.31 -20.46
CA THR A 207 -6.65 -0.54 -21.53
C THR A 207 -8.17 -0.68 -21.45
N ARG A 208 -8.66 -1.83 -20.99
CA ARG A 208 -10.04 -1.99 -20.51
C ARG A 208 -10.06 -1.85 -18.99
N VAL A 209 -10.71 -0.78 -18.53
CA VAL A 209 -10.96 -0.50 -17.12
C VAL A 209 -12.41 -0.88 -16.80
N THR A 210 -12.66 -1.42 -15.62
CA THR A 210 -14.02 -1.71 -15.14
C THR A 210 -14.66 -0.47 -14.55
N TYR A 211 -13.89 0.34 -13.82
CA TYR A 211 -14.34 1.67 -13.40
C TYR A 211 -13.18 2.65 -13.26
N PHE A 212 -13.51 3.92 -13.42
CA PHE A 212 -12.62 5.05 -13.15
C PHE A 212 -13.39 6.11 -12.37
N LYS A 213 -12.82 6.62 -11.29
CA LYS A 213 -13.42 7.60 -10.38
C LYS A 213 -12.48 8.76 -10.13
N ILE A 214 -13.06 9.94 -10.06
CA ILE A 214 -12.46 11.17 -9.57
C ILE A 214 -13.16 11.51 -8.25
N LEU A 215 -12.38 11.68 -7.19
CA LEU A 215 -12.87 11.84 -5.83
C LEU A 215 -12.51 13.23 -5.31
N ASP A 216 -13.45 13.89 -4.62
CA ASP A 216 -13.18 15.10 -3.89
C ASP A 216 -12.42 14.75 -2.62
N LYS A 217 -11.21 15.28 -2.46
CA LYS A 217 -10.43 15.11 -1.25
C LYS A 217 -10.25 16.46 -0.56
N LYS A 218 -10.26 16.44 0.78
CA LYS A 218 -9.94 17.63 1.59
C LYS A 218 -8.52 18.12 1.30
N ASN A 219 -8.25 19.38 1.65
CA ASN A 219 -6.92 20.01 1.59
C ASN A 219 -6.35 20.15 0.17
N ASN A 220 -7.14 20.69 -0.77
CA ASN A 220 -6.70 20.98 -2.15
C ASN A 220 -6.16 19.75 -2.89
N LYS A 221 -6.81 18.61 -2.72
CA LYS A 221 -6.46 17.36 -3.38
C LYS A 221 -7.62 16.81 -4.19
N ILE A 222 -7.30 16.13 -5.28
CA ILE A 222 -8.24 15.29 -6.03
C ILE A 222 -7.74 13.85 -5.97
N GLY A 223 -8.62 12.92 -5.63
CA GLY A 223 -8.34 11.49 -5.70
C GLY A 223 -8.64 10.93 -7.08
N ILE A 224 -7.81 10.01 -7.55
CA ILE A 224 -8.11 9.16 -8.71
C ILE A 224 -8.18 7.71 -8.24
N GLN A 225 -9.18 6.96 -8.69
CA GLN A 225 -9.28 5.54 -8.43
C GLN A 225 -9.68 4.80 -9.71
N ALA A 226 -9.05 3.66 -9.99
CA ALA A 226 -9.45 2.79 -11.08
C ALA A 226 -9.29 1.31 -10.72
N TYR A 227 -10.07 0.47 -11.38
CA TYR A 227 -9.95 -0.99 -11.30
C TYR A 227 -9.94 -1.59 -12.70
N SER A 228 -9.01 -2.51 -12.94
CA SER A 228 -8.98 -3.35 -14.13
C SER A 228 -8.66 -4.79 -13.74
N GLU A 229 -9.48 -5.73 -14.17
CA GLU A 229 -9.28 -7.16 -13.91
C GLU A 229 -7.90 -7.65 -14.36
N LYS A 230 -7.36 -7.08 -15.45
CA LYS A 230 -6.05 -7.45 -16.02
C LYS A 230 -4.88 -6.67 -15.43
N GLY A 231 -5.11 -5.90 -14.38
CA GLY A 231 -4.11 -5.02 -13.77
C GLY A 231 -3.67 -3.89 -14.70
N PHE A 232 -2.54 -3.26 -14.41
CA PHE A 232 -2.05 -2.11 -15.16
C PHE A 232 -0.63 -2.36 -15.68
N SER A 233 -0.43 -2.11 -16.97
CA SER A 233 0.85 -2.30 -17.66
C SER A 233 1.72 -1.05 -17.58
N LYS A 234 3.05 -1.23 -17.62
CA LYS A 234 4.02 -0.14 -17.85
C LYS A 234 3.82 0.60 -19.19
N SER A 235 3.19 -0.06 -20.15
CA SER A 235 2.85 0.53 -21.45
C SER A 235 1.57 1.36 -21.43
N LEU A 236 0.77 1.30 -20.35
CA LEU A 236 -0.49 2.01 -20.24
C LEU A 236 -0.29 3.44 -19.75
N SER A 237 -1.05 4.38 -20.30
CA SER A 237 -1.41 5.65 -19.64
C SER A 237 -2.92 5.84 -19.75
N TYR A 238 -3.52 6.58 -18.82
CA TYR A 238 -4.84 7.18 -19.02
C TYR A 238 -4.66 8.67 -19.29
N PHE A 239 -5.41 9.21 -20.24
CA PHE A 239 -5.47 10.64 -20.48
C PHE A 239 -6.85 11.16 -20.09
N LEU A 240 -6.84 12.29 -19.38
CA LEU A 240 -8.01 13.06 -18.98
C LEU A 240 -7.90 14.42 -19.66
N TYR A 241 -8.58 14.56 -20.79
CA TYR A 241 -8.60 15.82 -21.54
C TYR A 241 -9.62 16.75 -20.91
N LEU A 242 -9.15 17.88 -20.38
CA LEU A 242 -9.98 18.83 -19.63
C LEU A 242 -10.57 19.88 -20.57
N TYR A 243 -11.90 20.01 -20.55
CA TYR A 243 -12.62 21.02 -21.30
C TYR A 243 -13.46 21.89 -20.36
N PHE A 244 -13.10 23.17 -20.24
CA PHE A 244 -13.83 24.18 -19.46
C PHE A 244 -15.03 24.76 -20.23
N SER A 245 -15.11 24.50 -21.54
CA SER A 245 -16.25 24.82 -22.39
C SER A 245 -16.26 23.84 -23.56
N ARG A 246 -17.35 23.08 -23.74
CA ARG A 246 -17.57 22.29 -24.95
C ARG A 246 -18.19 23.18 -26.03
N ASN A 247 -17.35 23.80 -26.84
CA ASN A 247 -17.78 24.31 -28.14
C ASN A 247 -16.96 23.61 -29.24
N LYS A 248 -17.53 23.51 -30.46
CA LYS A 248 -16.91 22.75 -31.57
C LYS A 248 -15.53 23.25 -32.02
N LYS A 249 -15.06 24.40 -31.51
CA LYS A 249 -13.75 24.99 -31.79
C LYS A 249 -12.82 24.96 -30.58
N ALA A 250 -13.31 24.55 -29.41
CA ALA A 250 -12.54 24.55 -28.19
C ALA A 250 -11.57 23.38 -28.20
N GLU A 251 -10.29 23.69 -28.32
CA GLU A 251 -9.23 22.72 -28.11
C GLU A 251 -8.96 22.61 -26.61
N ASN A 252 -8.61 21.42 -26.14
CA ASN A 252 -8.20 21.25 -24.76
C ASN A 252 -6.84 21.94 -24.52
N THR A 253 -6.79 22.85 -23.55
CA THR A 253 -5.53 23.48 -23.12
C THR A 253 -4.73 22.56 -22.20
N TYR A 254 -5.43 21.77 -21.39
CA TYR A 254 -4.86 20.94 -20.33
C TYR A 254 -5.22 19.47 -20.51
N THR A 255 -4.24 18.60 -20.30
CA THR A 255 -4.44 17.15 -20.25
C THR A 255 -3.75 16.59 -19.02
N VAL A 256 -4.46 15.84 -18.21
CA VAL A 256 -3.83 15.05 -17.14
C VAL A 256 -3.51 13.68 -17.70
N GLU A 257 -2.23 13.30 -17.64
CA GLU A 257 -1.81 11.93 -17.89
C GLU A 257 -1.60 11.21 -16.56
N VAL A 258 -2.28 10.08 -16.40
CA VAL A 258 -2.05 9.14 -15.30
C VAL A 258 -1.24 7.98 -15.86
N LYS A 259 -0.03 7.81 -15.34
CA LYS A 259 0.86 6.70 -15.66
C LYS A 259 0.87 5.71 -14.50
N PRO A 260 0.07 4.63 -14.54
CA PRO A 260 -0.15 3.78 -13.36
C PRO A 260 1.12 3.06 -12.89
N VAL A 261 1.96 2.64 -13.84
CA VAL A 261 3.21 1.92 -13.59
C VAL A 261 4.34 2.60 -14.37
N PHE A 262 5.44 2.90 -13.68
CA PHE A 262 6.62 3.52 -14.27
C PHE A 262 7.87 2.69 -13.96
N LYS A 263 8.72 2.46 -14.97
CA LYS A 263 9.93 1.64 -14.81
C LYS A 263 10.91 2.34 -13.86
N GLY A 264 11.36 1.63 -12.82
CA GLY A 264 12.34 2.14 -11.86
C GLY A 264 11.74 3.02 -10.76
N SER A 265 10.41 3.09 -10.66
CA SER A 265 9.71 3.75 -9.56
C SER A 265 8.71 2.79 -8.93
N LYS A 266 8.55 2.84 -7.61
CA LYS A 266 7.50 2.11 -6.88
C LYS A 266 6.11 2.69 -7.13
N ASN A 267 6.07 3.99 -7.44
CA ASN A 267 4.85 4.72 -7.76
C ASN A 267 4.80 5.08 -9.25
N GLY A 268 3.61 5.08 -9.81
CA GLY A 268 3.33 5.79 -11.04
C GLY A 268 3.24 7.31 -10.80
N PHE A 269 3.08 8.04 -11.90
CA PHE A 269 3.05 9.50 -11.87
C PHE A 269 1.74 10.03 -12.45
N ILE A 270 1.31 11.17 -11.94
CA ILE A 270 0.25 11.96 -12.55
C ILE A 270 0.87 13.28 -12.98
N VAL A 271 0.77 13.57 -14.28
CA VAL A 271 1.39 14.75 -14.86
C VAL A 271 0.37 15.60 -15.60
N LEU A 272 0.59 16.91 -15.57
CA LEU A 272 -0.20 17.89 -16.31
C LEU A 272 0.57 18.31 -17.55
N TRP A 273 -0.05 18.07 -18.70
CA TRP A 273 0.35 18.63 -19.98
C TRP A 273 -0.42 19.92 -20.23
N GLU A 274 0.30 20.95 -20.68
CA GLU A 274 -0.27 22.22 -21.11
C GLU A 274 0.12 22.47 -22.56
N LYS A 275 -0.86 22.81 -23.39
CA LYS A 275 -0.65 23.07 -24.81
C LYS A 275 0.41 24.16 -24.99
N GLY A 276 1.39 23.89 -25.86
CA GLY A 276 2.52 24.80 -26.12
C GLY A 276 3.71 24.62 -25.17
N LYS A 277 3.57 23.90 -24.04
CA LYS A 277 4.70 23.57 -23.17
C LYS A 277 5.33 22.23 -23.55
N LYS A 278 6.67 22.19 -23.60
CA LYS A 278 7.44 21.00 -23.98
C LYS A 278 7.56 19.95 -22.88
N LYS A 279 7.47 20.35 -21.62
CA LYS A 279 7.65 19.46 -20.46
C LYS A 279 6.37 19.44 -19.62
N PRO A 280 5.89 18.25 -19.22
CA PRO A 280 4.75 18.17 -18.32
C PRO A 280 5.18 18.48 -16.89
N LEU A 281 4.22 18.87 -16.07
CA LEU A 281 4.42 19.11 -14.65
C LEU A 281 3.94 17.92 -13.82
N VAL A 282 4.76 17.40 -12.91
CA VAL A 282 4.31 16.34 -11.99
C VAL A 282 3.40 16.95 -10.94
N ILE A 283 2.11 16.62 -11.01
CA ILE A 283 1.05 17.14 -10.14
C ILE A 283 0.56 16.09 -9.15
N GLY A 284 1.03 14.85 -9.24
CA GLY A 284 0.57 13.79 -8.36
C GLY A 284 1.31 12.47 -8.56
N PHE A 285 0.93 11.50 -7.73
CA PHE A 285 1.45 10.14 -7.77
C PHE A 285 0.32 9.15 -7.72
N VAL A 286 0.58 7.97 -8.26
CA VAL A 286 -0.37 6.87 -8.27
C VAL A 286 0.29 5.60 -7.75
N SER A 287 -0.43 4.93 -6.87
CA SER A 287 -0.13 3.58 -6.39
C SER A 287 -0.93 2.58 -7.21
N THR A 288 -0.27 1.49 -7.61
CA THR A 288 -0.92 0.41 -8.34
C THR A 288 -0.64 -0.90 -7.61
N GLU A 289 -1.68 -1.63 -7.25
CA GLU A 289 -1.60 -2.93 -6.60
C GLU A 289 -2.51 -3.93 -7.32
N GLY A 290 -1.90 -4.84 -8.10
CA GLY A 290 -2.61 -5.82 -8.90
C GLY A 290 -3.63 -5.15 -9.83
N SER A 291 -4.91 -5.38 -9.53
CA SER A 291 -6.07 -4.88 -10.30
C SER A 291 -6.55 -3.49 -9.88
N PHE A 292 -6.00 -2.90 -8.83
CA PHE A 292 -6.43 -1.60 -8.30
C PHE A 292 -5.37 -0.52 -8.49
N MET A 293 -5.84 0.69 -8.75
CA MET A 293 -5.03 1.89 -8.88
C MET A 293 -5.65 3.00 -8.04
N ASN A 294 -4.84 3.67 -7.23
CA ASN A 294 -5.25 4.83 -6.45
C ASN A 294 -4.20 5.93 -6.52
N GLY A 295 -4.61 7.15 -6.83
CA GLY A 295 -3.72 8.30 -6.96
C GLY A 295 -4.25 9.55 -6.29
N GLU A 296 -3.35 10.51 -6.12
CA GLU A 296 -3.67 11.85 -5.60
C GLU A 296 -3.02 12.91 -6.48
N ILE A 297 -3.83 13.90 -6.87
CA ILE A 297 -3.41 15.13 -7.50
C ILE A 297 -3.35 16.21 -6.41
N ASP A 298 -2.24 16.94 -6.38
CA ASP A 298 -2.03 18.14 -5.59
C ASP A 298 -2.40 19.36 -6.43
N LEU A 299 -3.53 20.00 -6.11
CA LEU A 299 -4.03 21.14 -6.85
C LEU A 299 -3.15 22.38 -6.68
N MET A 300 -2.35 22.46 -5.62
CA MET A 300 -1.41 23.58 -5.42
C MET A 300 -0.31 23.59 -6.47
N LYS A 301 -0.11 22.48 -7.19
CA LYS A 301 0.85 22.38 -8.30
C LYS A 301 0.24 22.75 -9.64
N ILE A 302 -1.08 22.90 -9.74
CA ILE A 302 -1.72 23.29 -10.99
C ILE A 302 -1.58 24.81 -11.15
N PRO A 303 -1.19 25.33 -12.33
CA PRO A 303 -1.06 26.78 -12.56
C PRO A 303 -2.33 27.56 -12.16
N PHE A 304 -2.13 28.74 -11.55
CA PHE A 304 -3.15 29.58 -10.90
C PHE A 304 -4.38 29.95 -11.74
N ASN A 305 -4.35 29.77 -13.05
CA ASN A 305 -5.47 30.03 -13.95
C ASN A 305 -6.50 28.89 -14.02
N VAL A 306 -6.28 27.80 -13.27
CA VAL A 306 -7.27 26.75 -12.99
C VAL A 306 -7.42 26.66 -11.48
N THR A 307 -8.34 27.42 -10.89
CA THR A 307 -8.58 27.35 -9.44
C THR A 307 -9.40 26.11 -9.08
N TYR A 308 -9.27 25.60 -7.86
CA TYR A 308 -10.16 24.54 -7.34
C TYR A 308 -11.64 24.94 -7.44
N SER A 309 -11.93 26.24 -7.29
CA SER A 309 -13.26 26.79 -7.56
C SER A 309 -13.68 26.65 -9.01
N ASP A 310 -12.80 26.77 -10.00
CA ASP A 310 -13.15 26.53 -11.40
C ASP A 310 -13.45 25.04 -11.63
N ILE A 311 -12.74 24.14 -10.96
CA ILE A 311 -13.01 22.69 -11.06
C ILE A 311 -14.37 22.32 -10.44
N LYS A 312 -14.80 23.03 -9.39
CA LYS A 312 -16.11 22.81 -8.75
C LYS A 312 -17.27 23.62 -9.34
N LYS A 313 -17.00 24.80 -9.92
CA LYS A 313 -18.02 25.74 -10.42
C LYS A 313 -18.17 25.72 -11.93
N ALA A 314 -17.11 25.40 -12.68
CA ALA A 314 -17.22 25.28 -14.12
C ALA A 314 -17.79 23.89 -14.47
N ASP A 315 -18.63 23.84 -15.50
CA ASP A 315 -19.03 22.60 -16.16
C ASP A 315 -17.83 22.00 -16.89
N ILE A 316 -16.87 21.47 -16.13
CA ILE A 316 -15.73 20.78 -16.71
C ILE A 316 -16.21 19.42 -17.18
N THR A 317 -16.01 19.18 -18.47
CA THR A 317 -16.15 17.84 -19.02
C THR A 317 -14.76 17.26 -19.24
N ILE A 318 -14.63 15.96 -18.98
CA ILE A 318 -13.35 15.28 -19.04
C ILE A 318 -13.49 14.10 -20.00
N ASP A 319 -12.78 14.14 -21.13
CA ASP A 319 -12.68 12.93 -21.94
C ASP A 319 -11.63 12.00 -21.34
N LEU A 320 -12.09 10.82 -20.94
CA LEU A 320 -11.26 9.76 -20.42
C LEU A 320 -10.89 8.81 -21.56
N THR A 321 -9.59 8.66 -21.78
CA THR A 321 -9.04 7.67 -22.69
C THR A 321 -8.03 6.77 -21.98
N SER A 322 -7.89 5.54 -22.49
CA SER A 322 -6.75 4.69 -22.16
C SER A 322 -5.84 4.59 -23.37
N CYS A 323 -4.52 4.56 -23.16
CA CYS A 323 -3.55 4.58 -24.24
C CYS A 323 -2.44 3.56 -23.98
N TRP A 324 -2.16 2.73 -24.97
CA TRP A 324 -1.08 1.76 -24.95
C TRP A 324 0.10 2.21 -25.80
N PHE A 325 1.25 2.37 -25.17
CA PHE A 325 2.52 2.69 -25.84
C PHE A 325 3.31 1.43 -26.17
N ASN A 326 3.52 1.19 -27.47
CA ASN A 326 4.49 0.23 -27.96
C ASN A 326 5.82 0.94 -28.24
N LEU A 327 6.68 0.97 -27.22
CA LEU A 327 7.97 1.64 -27.27
C LEU A 327 8.91 1.05 -28.33
N THR A 328 8.84 -0.27 -28.58
CA THR A 328 9.68 -0.94 -29.59
C THR A 328 9.34 -0.49 -31.00
N LYS A 329 8.07 -0.20 -31.28
CA LYS A 329 7.60 0.23 -32.60
C LYS A 329 7.40 1.75 -32.71
N ASN A 330 7.71 2.50 -31.67
CA ASN A 330 7.44 3.93 -31.55
C ASN A 330 6.00 4.28 -32.00
N SER A 331 5.03 3.57 -31.43
CA SER A 331 3.62 3.71 -31.79
C SER A 331 2.73 3.65 -30.55
N TYR A 332 1.53 4.22 -30.64
CA TYR A 332 0.51 4.05 -29.61
C TYR A 332 -0.87 3.77 -30.21
N GLU A 333 -1.72 3.14 -29.39
CA GLU A 333 -3.16 2.98 -29.62
C GLU A 333 -3.92 3.61 -28.46
N GLU A 334 -4.84 4.51 -28.76
CA GLU A 334 -5.62 5.26 -27.79
C GLU A 334 -7.12 4.99 -27.96
N PHE A 335 -7.76 4.64 -26.86
CA PHE A 335 -9.14 4.18 -26.77
C PHE A 335 -9.96 5.19 -25.99
N PHE A 336 -10.95 5.80 -26.63
CA PHE A 336 -11.93 6.62 -25.92
C PHE A 336 -12.84 5.75 -25.07
N LEU A 337 -12.95 6.06 -23.78
CA LEU A 337 -13.75 5.27 -22.84
C LEU A 337 -15.09 5.96 -22.57
N SER A 338 -15.04 7.21 -22.09
CA SER A 338 -16.24 7.99 -21.77
C SER A 338 -15.88 9.47 -21.67
N THR A 339 -16.89 10.33 -21.79
CA THR A 339 -16.85 11.67 -21.19
C THR A 339 -17.34 11.55 -19.76
N LEU A 340 -16.61 12.16 -18.82
CA LEU A 340 -16.99 12.30 -17.43
C LEU A 340 -17.49 13.73 -17.20
N ASP A 341 -18.67 13.86 -16.62
CA ASP A 341 -19.20 15.14 -16.18
C ASP A 341 -18.98 15.26 -14.67
N THR A 342 -18.48 16.41 -14.22
CA THR A 342 -18.41 16.71 -12.79
C THR A 342 -19.82 16.87 -12.23
N ILE A 343 -20.14 16.14 -11.16
CA ILE A 343 -21.44 16.21 -10.49
C ILE A 343 -21.63 17.63 -9.96
N ARG A 344 -22.62 18.34 -10.51
CA ARG A 344 -23.09 19.62 -9.96
C ARG A 344 -23.66 19.36 -8.57
N ARG A 345 -23.19 20.12 -7.58
CA ARG A 345 -23.80 20.17 -6.25
C ARG A 345 -24.63 21.41 -6.10
#